data_AF-A0A4R8DGR7-F1
#
_entry.id   AF-A0A4R8DGR7-F1
#
_cell.length_a   1.000
_cell.length_b   1.000
_cell.length_c   1.000
_cell.angle_alpha   90.00
_cell.angle_beta   90.00
_cell.angle_gamma   90.00
#
_symmetry.space_group_name_H-M   'P 1'
#
loop_
_entity.id
_entity.type
_entity.pdbx_description
1 polymer ?
#
loop_
_entity_poly.entity_id
_entity_poly.type
_entity_poly.pdbx_seq_one_letter_code
_entity_poly.pdbx_strand_id
1 'polypeptide(L)'
;MKSFLFACLLALLCTGVMAQPYFVSSTLNNQTGGSPAWINMGTLTLPQGGNDAFIRIVGGSGYNAQISQNAIVELHLRTSNGGSLDPNGYGFDATANTFQRALMVDNIKIVPNASGVSATAYTVYAHCYNYVGNSFYTVQASTGSWTATNQQTTDPGTAYVVSFEYFVNSNTYMTGTLGVGTTTNDGYTLAVNGSAIATKMVVKNYANWPDYVFAPDYPLDSLAVVSAYIREHGHLPGVPAASEIRTKGLDLGNMESVLMRKVEELTLYQVEADKKIAGLEARLKALEDTRLSK
;
A
#
# COMPACT_ATOMS: atom_id res chain seq x y z
N MET A 1 -72.01 -28.43 29.65
CA MET A 1 -71.60 -28.37 28.23
C MET A 1 -71.11 -26.94 28.02
N LYS A 2 -69.83 -26.59 28.18
CA LYS A 2 -68.62 -27.08 27.48
C LYS A 2 -68.83 -27.14 25.97
N SER A 3 -67.96 -26.42 25.25
CA SER A 3 -67.79 -26.36 23.79
C SER A 3 -68.40 -25.13 23.13
N PHE A 4 -67.63 -24.55 22.21
CA PHE A 4 -67.92 -23.40 21.34
C PHE A 4 -67.72 -22.00 21.90
N LEU A 5 -66.50 -21.65 22.33
CA LEU A 5 -65.97 -20.29 22.12
C LEU A 5 -64.44 -20.21 22.36
N PHE A 6 -63.71 -21.23 21.92
CA PHE A 6 -62.24 -21.29 22.04
C PHE A 6 -61.62 -21.89 20.77
N ALA A 7 -61.94 -21.31 19.62
CA ALA A 7 -61.30 -21.67 18.35
C ALA A 7 -61.45 -20.47 17.41
N CYS A 8 -60.55 -19.48 17.52
CA CYS A 8 -60.16 -18.56 16.43
C CYS A 8 -59.23 -17.41 16.88
N LEU A 9 -58.48 -17.54 17.99
CA LEU A 9 -57.43 -16.58 18.33
C LEU A 9 -56.10 -17.27 18.62
N LEU A 10 -55.71 -18.22 17.75
CA LEU A 10 -54.38 -18.83 17.79
C LEU A 10 -53.93 -19.25 16.39
N ALA A 11 -54.02 -18.32 15.44
CA ALA A 11 -53.52 -18.53 14.08
C ALA A 11 -53.07 -17.21 13.48
N LEU A 12 -52.06 -16.55 14.09
CA LEU A 12 -51.23 -15.51 13.46
C LEU A 12 -50.12 -15.04 14.43
N LEU A 13 -49.33 -15.98 14.94
CA LEU A 13 -47.95 -15.70 15.33
C LEU A 13 -47.09 -16.57 14.43
N CYS A 14 -47.07 -16.22 13.14
CA CYS A 14 -46.01 -16.66 12.26
C CYS A 14 -44.74 -16.04 12.84
N THR A 15 -43.99 -16.84 13.60
CA THR A 15 -42.68 -16.54 14.13
C THR A 15 -41.71 -16.46 12.95
N GLY A 16 -41.78 -15.36 12.20
CA GLY A 16 -40.59 -14.82 11.58
C GLY A 16 -39.70 -14.33 12.70
N VAL A 17 -38.99 -15.24 13.37
CA VAL A 17 -37.81 -14.86 14.15
C VAL A 17 -36.81 -14.39 13.10
N MET A 18 -36.92 -13.11 12.72
CA MET A 18 -35.86 -12.42 12.02
C MET A 18 -34.62 -12.65 12.88
N ALA A 19 -33.68 -13.45 12.39
CA ALA A 19 -32.41 -13.67 13.06
C ALA A 19 -31.84 -12.29 13.40
N GLN A 20 -31.74 -11.98 14.68
CA GLN A 20 -31.29 -10.67 15.10
C GLN A 20 -29.78 -10.62 14.95
N PRO A 21 -29.23 -9.48 14.48
CA PRO A 21 -27.79 -9.29 14.45
C PRO A 21 -27.22 -9.48 15.86
N TYR A 22 -26.15 -10.25 15.93
CA TYR A 22 -25.44 -10.58 17.16
C TYR A 22 -24.32 -9.56 17.40
N PHE A 23 -24.13 -9.14 18.65
CA PHE A 23 -23.01 -8.29 19.06
C PHE A 23 -22.52 -8.71 20.45
N VAL A 24 -21.21 -8.91 20.61
CA VAL A 24 -20.58 -9.19 21.91
C VAL A 24 -19.23 -8.51 22.01
N SER A 25 -18.83 -8.16 23.23
CA SER A 25 -17.48 -7.74 23.55
C SER A 25 -16.80 -8.79 24.44
N SER A 26 -15.51 -9.01 24.23
CA SER A 26 -14.72 -9.98 24.99
C SER A 26 -13.33 -9.45 25.24
N THR A 27 -12.75 -9.83 26.37
CA THR A 27 -11.39 -9.43 26.75
C THR A 27 -10.35 -10.24 26.00
N LEU A 28 -9.25 -9.61 25.61
CA LEU A 28 -8.02 -10.25 25.12
C LEU A 28 -6.89 -9.95 26.11
N ASN A 29 -7.14 -10.17 27.40
CA ASN A 29 -6.25 -9.68 28.45
C ASN A 29 -5.02 -10.57 28.63
N ASN A 30 -3.84 -9.99 28.41
CA ASN A 30 -2.50 -10.50 28.74
C ASN A 30 -2.25 -11.96 28.34
N GLN A 31 -2.86 -12.40 27.23
CA GLN A 31 -2.85 -13.80 26.82
C GLN A 31 -1.51 -14.25 26.21
N THR A 32 -0.59 -13.32 25.94
CA THR A 32 0.68 -13.62 25.26
C THR A 32 1.82 -13.95 26.23
N GLY A 33 1.64 -13.72 27.54
CA GLY A 33 2.69 -13.97 28.53
C GLY A 33 4.00 -13.20 28.30
N GLY A 34 3.98 -12.19 27.43
CA GLY A 34 5.13 -11.34 27.10
C GLY A 34 5.99 -11.73 25.92
N SER A 35 5.59 -12.75 25.18
CA SER A 35 6.22 -13.16 23.92
C SER A 35 5.15 -13.33 22.85
N PRO A 36 5.48 -13.32 21.55
CA PRO A 36 4.48 -13.56 20.51
C PRO A 36 3.87 -14.96 20.69
N ALA A 37 2.55 -15.06 20.60
CA ALA A 37 1.83 -16.30 20.85
C ALA A 37 0.53 -16.38 20.06
N TRP A 38 0.14 -17.60 19.70
CA TRP A 38 -1.19 -17.88 19.18
C TRP A 38 -2.22 -17.83 20.30
N ILE A 39 -3.32 -17.14 20.05
CA ILE A 39 -4.47 -17.06 20.95
C ILE A 39 -5.67 -17.67 20.24
N ASN A 40 -6.28 -18.70 20.84
CA ASN A 40 -7.62 -19.13 20.47
C ASN A 40 -8.60 -18.09 21.00
N MET A 41 -9.12 -17.24 20.12
CA MET A 41 -10.04 -16.18 20.51
C MET A 41 -11.40 -16.76 20.88
N GLY A 42 -11.88 -17.71 20.10
CA GLY A 42 -13.19 -18.32 20.30
C GLY A 42 -13.76 -18.92 19.02
N THR A 43 -14.97 -19.44 19.13
CA THR A 43 -15.70 -20.07 18.03
C THR A 43 -16.93 -19.26 17.67
N LEU A 44 -17.00 -18.85 16.40
CA LEU A 44 -18.17 -18.24 15.78
C LEU A 44 -19.07 -19.33 15.22
N THR A 45 -20.28 -19.48 15.72
CA THR A 45 -21.32 -20.29 15.09
C THR A 45 -22.06 -19.41 14.10
N LEU A 46 -21.93 -19.69 12.80
CA LEU A 46 -22.53 -18.91 11.73
C LEU A 46 -22.92 -19.88 10.60
N PRO A 47 -24.20 -20.02 10.24
CA PRO A 47 -24.59 -20.92 9.17
C PRO A 47 -24.13 -20.40 7.80
N GLN A 48 -24.05 -21.33 6.85
CA GLN A 48 -24.01 -20.98 5.43
C GLN A 48 -25.23 -20.14 5.03
N GLY A 49 -25.13 -19.48 3.89
CA GLY A 49 -26.19 -18.63 3.32
C GLY A 49 -25.76 -17.19 3.04
N GLY A 50 -24.46 -16.92 2.90
CA GLY A 50 -23.98 -15.56 2.63
C GLY A 50 -24.00 -14.66 3.86
N ASN A 51 -23.84 -15.24 5.06
CA ASN A 51 -23.86 -14.49 6.32
C ASN A 51 -22.50 -13.83 6.58
N ASP A 52 -22.52 -12.65 7.17
CA ASP A 52 -21.33 -11.88 7.49
C ASP A 52 -21.08 -11.82 8.99
N ALA A 53 -19.81 -11.83 9.35
CA ALA A 53 -19.33 -11.49 10.67
C ALA A 53 -18.13 -10.53 10.58
N PHE A 54 -18.02 -9.69 11.59
CA PHE A 54 -16.97 -8.70 11.74
C PHE A 54 -16.38 -8.79 13.14
N ILE A 55 -15.06 -8.94 13.22
CA ILE A 55 -14.32 -8.96 14.48
C ILE A 55 -13.34 -7.79 14.48
N ARG A 56 -13.53 -6.85 15.41
CA ARG A 56 -12.59 -5.74 15.62
C ARG A 56 -11.81 -5.97 16.90
N ILE A 57 -10.50 -6.09 16.78
CA ILE A 57 -9.56 -6.23 17.89
C ILE A 57 -8.93 -4.86 18.14
N VAL A 58 -9.07 -4.35 19.36
CA VAL A 58 -8.54 -3.05 19.78
C VAL A 58 -7.53 -3.28 20.88
N GLY A 59 -6.33 -2.76 20.67
CA GLY A 59 -5.25 -3.03 21.60
C GLY A 59 -3.94 -2.34 21.28
N GLY A 60 -2.86 -2.95 21.74
CA GLY A 60 -1.52 -2.51 21.42
C GLY A 60 -0.49 -3.61 21.50
N SER A 61 0.72 -3.27 21.08
CA SER A 61 1.92 -4.11 21.13
C SER A 61 2.90 -3.51 22.14
N GLY A 62 2.78 -3.91 23.41
CA GLY A 62 3.54 -3.34 24.53
C GLY A 62 2.66 -2.81 25.68
N TYR A 63 3.32 -2.32 26.73
CA TYR A 63 2.68 -1.84 27.96
C TYR A 63 2.57 -0.32 28.08
N ASN A 64 3.23 0.43 27.20
CA ASN A 64 3.40 1.87 27.35
C ASN A 64 2.35 2.62 26.55
N ALA A 65 1.96 3.81 27.03
CA ALA A 65 1.09 4.73 26.30
C ALA A 65 1.87 5.45 25.17
N GLN A 66 2.34 4.68 24.19
CA GLN A 66 3.06 5.18 23.02
C GLN A 66 2.22 4.98 21.77
N ILE A 67 2.13 6.00 20.91
CA ILE A 67 1.40 5.90 19.65
C ILE A 67 1.94 4.78 18.75
N SER A 68 3.24 4.48 18.83
CA SER A 68 3.89 3.36 18.13
C SER A 68 3.48 1.98 18.64
N GLN A 69 2.73 1.91 19.74
CA GLN A 69 2.21 0.68 20.33
C GLN A 69 0.71 0.50 20.07
N ASN A 70 -0.02 1.51 19.59
CA ASN A 70 -1.45 1.38 19.31
C ASN A 70 -1.70 0.55 18.04
N ALA A 71 -2.66 -0.36 18.11
CA ALA A 71 -3.08 -1.21 16.99
C ALA A 71 -4.60 -1.39 16.98
N ILE A 72 -5.17 -1.45 15.78
CA ILE A 72 -6.53 -1.96 15.55
C ILE A 72 -6.43 -2.98 14.44
N VAL A 73 -7.09 -4.13 14.62
CA VAL A 73 -7.20 -5.16 13.58
C VAL A 73 -8.67 -5.44 13.34
N GLU A 74 -9.07 -5.45 12.07
CA GLU A 74 -10.45 -5.66 11.64
C GLU A 74 -10.51 -6.86 10.71
N LEU A 75 -11.21 -7.91 11.15
CA LEU A 75 -11.46 -9.13 10.41
C LEU A 75 -12.90 -9.14 9.91
N HIS A 76 -13.09 -9.32 8.61
CA HIS A 76 -14.38 -9.63 8.00
C HIS A 76 -14.38 -11.09 7.56
N LEU A 77 -15.43 -11.82 7.90
CA LEU A 77 -15.69 -13.19 7.45
C LEU A 77 -17.06 -13.24 6.80
N ARG A 78 -17.14 -13.95 5.67
CA ARG A 78 -18.39 -14.20 4.96
C ARG A 78 -18.55 -15.69 4.68
N THR A 79 -19.68 -16.28 5.07
CA THR A 79 -20.01 -17.66 4.71
C THR A 79 -20.49 -17.74 3.27
N SER A 80 -20.27 -18.88 2.62
CA SER A 80 -20.75 -19.11 1.26
C SER A 80 -22.27 -19.24 1.20
N ASN A 81 -22.84 -19.38 0.00
CA ASN A 81 -24.27 -19.62 -0.22
C ASN A 81 -24.73 -21.06 0.13
N GLY A 82 -23.87 -21.87 0.75
CA GLY A 82 -24.13 -23.28 1.04
C GLY A 82 -23.87 -24.26 -0.12
N GLY A 83 -23.43 -23.76 -1.28
CA GLY A 83 -23.09 -24.59 -2.45
C GLY A 83 -21.74 -24.29 -3.08
N SER A 84 -21.20 -23.09 -2.91
CA SER A 84 -19.92 -22.67 -3.49
C SER A 84 -18.75 -22.82 -2.51
N LEU A 85 -17.58 -23.14 -3.04
CA LEU A 85 -16.32 -23.16 -2.30
C LEU A 85 -15.41 -22.05 -2.82
N ASP A 86 -14.55 -21.51 -1.95
CA ASP A 86 -13.42 -20.68 -2.36
C ASP A 86 -12.39 -21.53 -3.15
N PRO A 87 -11.38 -20.92 -3.78
CA PRO A 87 -10.33 -21.64 -4.51
C PRO A 87 -9.54 -22.65 -3.66
N ASN A 88 -9.61 -22.56 -2.33
CA ASN A 88 -8.91 -23.44 -1.39
C ASN A 88 -9.83 -24.53 -0.79
N GLY A 89 -11.09 -24.61 -1.21
CA GLY A 89 -12.04 -25.65 -0.80
C GLY A 89 -12.85 -25.34 0.48
N TYR A 90 -12.86 -24.10 0.95
CA TYR A 90 -13.62 -23.66 2.13
C TYR A 90 -14.99 -23.10 1.72
N GLY A 91 -16.02 -23.38 2.53
CA GLY A 91 -17.37 -22.80 2.38
C GLY A 91 -17.50 -21.40 2.99
N PHE A 92 -16.41 -20.63 3.06
CA PHE A 92 -16.37 -19.26 3.59
C PHE A 92 -15.09 -18.58 3.10
N ASP A 93 -15.02 -17.27 3.27
CA ASP A 93 -13.85 -16.46 2.97
C ASP A 93 -13.67 -15.37 4.04
N ALA A 94 -12.46 -14.87 4.23
CA ALA A 94 -12.16 -13.85 5.24
C ALA A 94 -10.96 -12.97 4.88
N THR A 95 -11.04 -11.70 5.26
CA THR A 95 -9.96 -10.72 5.08
C THR A 95 -9.74 -9.93 6.35
N ALA A 96 -8.50 -9.47 6.58
CA ALA A 96 -8.13 -8.66 7.73
C ALA A 96 -7.41 -7.37 7.32
N ASN A 97 -7.58 -6.33 8.13
CA ASN A 97 -6.92 -5.05 7.99
C ASN A 97 -6.26 -4.65 9.29
N THR A 98 -5.05 -4.11 9.23
CA THR A 98 -4.37 -3.52 10.38
C THR A 98 -4.32 -2.01 10.22
N PHE A 99 -4.74 -1.30 11.26
CA PHE A 99 -4.69 0.15 11.36
C PHE A 99 -3.81 0.56 12.54
N GLN A 100 -3.44 1.84 12.58
CA GLN A 100 -2.51 2.44 13.54
C GLN A 100 -1.05 2.04 13.28
N ARG A 101 -0.14 2.25 14.25
CA ARG A 101 1.31 2.17 14.02
C ARG A 101 1.92 0.83 14.43
N ALA A 102 1.29 0.09 15.34
CA ALA A 102 1.83 -1.17 15.83
C ALA A 102 1.25 -2.37 15.08
N LEU A 103 2.09 -3.38 14.88
CA LEU A 103 1.65 -4.70 14.49
C LEU A 103 1.36 -5.51 15.76
N MET A 104 0.08 -5.60 16.14
CA MET A 104 -0.37 -6.40 17.29
C MET A 104 -0.78 -7.82 16.89
N VAL A 105 -1.39 -7.98 15.72
CA VAL A 105 -1.70 -9.29 15.14
C VAL A 105 -1.08 -9.32 13.75
N ASP A 106 -0.19 -10.27 13.51
CA ASP A 106 0.50 -10.46 12.24
C ASP A 106 -0.10 -11.62 11.42
N ASN A 107 -0.91 -12.48 12.05
CA ASN A 107 -1.55 -13.60 11.39
C ASN A 107 -2.89 -13.96 12.05
N ILE A 108 -3.88 -14.36 11.24
CA ILE A 108 -5.14 -14.92 11.70
C ILE A 108 -5.40 -16.21 10.92
N LYS A 109 -5.76 -17.27 11.65
CA LYS A 109 -6.18 -18.55 11.09
C LYS A 109 -7.57 -18.91 11.56
N ILE A 110 -8.34 -19.55 10.67
CA ILE A 110 -9.71 -19.96 10.96
C ILE A 110 -9.85 -21.46 10.69
N VAL A 111 -10.26 -22.20 11.72
CA VAL A 111 -10.51 -23.64 11.64
C VAL A 111 -12.02 -23.88 11.61
N PRO A 112 -12.60 -24.30 10.47
CA PRO A 112 -14.01 -24.67 10.42
C PRO A 112 -14.24 -26.02 11.12
N ASN A 113 -15.44 -26.23 11.64
CA ASN A 113 -15.84 -27.50 12.27
C ASN A 113 -16.08 -28.64 11.26
N ALA A 114 -16.19 -28.33 9.98
CA ALA A 114 -16.37 -29.29 8.89
C ALA A 114 -15.75 -28.75 7.60
N SER A 115 -15.47 -29.63 6.65
CA SER A 115 -14.93 -29.24 5.35
C SER A 115 -15.99 -28.62 4.44
N GLY A 116 -15.56 -27.69 3.61
CA GLY A 116 -16.38 -27.09 2.56
C GLY A 116 -17.67 -26.44 3.06
N VAL A 117 -18.78 -26.69 2.36
CA VAL A 117 -20.09 -26.07 2.63
C VAL A 117 -20.82 -26.65 3.84
N SER A 118 -20.30 -27.70 4.46
CA SER A 118 -20.88 -28.24 5.71
C SER A 118 -20.47 -27.45 6.95
N ALA A 119 -19.50 -26.53 6.81
CA ALA A 119 -19.02 -25.69 7.90
C ALA A 119 -20.13 -24.76 8.42
N THR A 120 -20.32 -24.78 9.74
CA THR A 120 -21.31 -23.97 10.46
C THR A 120 -20.74 -23.31 11.72
N ALA A 121 -19.50 -23.64 12.06
CA ALA A 121 -18.76 -23.02 13.14
C ALA A 121 -17.29 -22.82 12.74
N TYR A 122 -16.72 -21.68 13.16
CA TYR A 122 -15.41 -21.19 12.73
C TYR A 122 -14.62 -20.75 13.95
N THR A 123 -13.58 -21.51 14.32
CA THR A 123 -12.71 -21.16 15.44
C THR A 123 -11.61 -20.23 14.95
N VAL A 124 -11.55 -19.03 15.54
CA VAL A 124 -10.64 -17.97 15.13
C VAL A 124 -9.42 -17.97 16.05
N TYR A 125 -8.25 -18.05 15.43
CA TYR A 125 -6.95 -17.98 16.08
C TYR A 125 -6.22 -16.73 15.58
N ALA A 126 -5.71 -15.92 16.50
CA ALA A 126 -4.87 -14.78 16.18
C ALA A 126 -3.46 -15.01 16.71
N HIS A 127 -2.44 -14.81 15.88
CA HIS A 127 -1.07 -14.73 16.35
C HIS A 127 -0.82 -13.29 16.81
N CYS A 128 -0.74 -13.12 18.12
CA CYS A 128 -0.57 -11.82 18.74
C CYS A 128 0.91 -11.61 19.05
N TYR A 129 1.41 -10.40 18.76
CA TYR A 129 2.77 -9.99 19.10
C TYR A 129 2.90 -9.69 20.61
N ASN A 130 4.03 -9.11 21.01
CA ASN A 130 4.37 -8.88 22.42
C ASN A 130 3.30 -8.07 23.16
N TYR A 131 2.92 -8.56 24.35
CA TYR A 131 2.12 -7.86 25.36
C TYR A 131 0.87 -7.14 24.80
N VAL A 132 -0.24 -7.87 24.72
CA VAL A 132 -1.54 -7.29 24.34
C VAL A 132 -2.23 -6.54 25.48
N GLY A 133 -1.65 -6.48 26.70
CA GLY A 133 -2.22 -5.73 27.83
C GLY A 133 -3.70 -6.05 28.10
N ASN A 134 -4.48 -5.04 28.50
CA ASN A 134 -5.93 -5.13 28.69
C ASN A 134 -6.70 -4.90 27.37
N SER A 135 -6.26 -5.51 26.27
CA SER A 135 -6.95 -5.42 24.97
C SER A 135 -8.33 -6.07 25.02
N PHE A 136 -9.16 -5.73 24.04
CA PHE A 136 -10.47 -6.32 23.85
C PHE A 136 -10.77 -6.52 22.37
N TYR A 137 -11.81 -7.29 22.08
CA TYR A 137 -12.38 -7.36 20.75
C TYR A 137 -13.90 -7.34 20.82
N THR A 138 -14.51 -6.96 19.71
CA THR A 138 -15.95 -7.05 19.50
C THR A 138 -16.23 -7.98 18.33
N VAL A 139 -17.23 -8.84 18.47
CA VAL A 139 -17.74 -9.68 17.39
C VAL A 139 -19.15 -9.22 17.07
N GLN A 140 -19.38 -8.91 15.80
CA GLN A 140 -20.69 -8.61 15.24
C GLN A 140 -21.00 -9.62 14.14
N ALA A 141 -22.20 -10.19 14.09
CA ALA A 141 -22.59 -11.11 13.02
C ALA A 141 -24.06 -10.91 12.63
N SER A 142 -24.42 -11.25 11.39
CA SER A 142 -25.80 -11.17 10.92
C SER A 142 -26.75 -12.11 11.68
N THR A 143 -26.23 -13.20 12.23
CA THR A 143 -26.93 -14.21 13.01
C THR A 143 -25.93 -15.03 13.82
N GLY A 144 -26.41 -16.05 14.53
CA GLY A 144 -25.57 -17.03 15.19
C GLY A 144 -25.09 -16.57 16.57
N SER A 145 -23.90 -17.02 16.96
CA SER A 145 -23.35 -16.75 18.29
C SER A 145 -21.83 -16.81 18.31
N TRP A 146 -21.24 -16.22 19.34
CA TRP A 146 -19.81 -16.33 19.65
C TRP A 146 -19.62 -16.97 21.01
N THR A 147 -18.72 -17.95 21.07
CA THR A 147 -18.24 -18.54 22.33
C THR A 147 -16.78 -18.19 22.49
N ALA A 148 -16.48 -17.28 23.41
CA ALA A 148 -15.11 -16.83 23.67
C ALA A 148 -14.29 -17.92 24.37
N THR A 149 -13.06 -18.13 23.92
CA THR A 149 -12.08 -19.02 24.56
C THR A 149 -11.01 -18.20 25.26
N ASN A 150 -10.38 -17.27 24.53
CA ASN A 150 -9.31 -16.38 25.01
C ASN A 150 -8.21 -17.13 25.76
N GLN A 151 -7.62 -18.14 25.12
CA GLN A 151 -6.53 -18.93 25.69
C GLN A 151 -5.34 -18.95 24.75
N GLN A 152 -4.13 -18.85 25.33
CA GLN A 152 -2.90 -19.11 24.61
C GLN A 152 -2.86 -20.56 24.10
N THR A 153 -2.33 -20.75 22.90
CA THR A 153 -2.23 -22.05 22.21
C THR A 153 -0.99 -22.07 21.31
N THR A 154 -0.74 -23.19 20.65
CA THR A 154 0.17 -23.30 19.51
C THR A 154 -0.53 -22.96 18.21
N ASP A 155 0.22 -22.86 17.12
CA ASP A 155 -0.34 -22.75 15.76
C ASP A 155 -1.39 -23.87 15.53
N PRO A 156 -2.60 -23.54 15.04
CA PRO A 156 -3.64 -24.53 14.76
C PRO A 156 -3.31 -25.49 13.59
N GLY A 157 -2.19 -25.30 12.89
CA GLY A 157 -1.75 -26.14 11.78
C GLY A 157 -2.55 -25.86 10.50
N THR A 158 -3.16 -26.91 9.94
CA THR A 158 -3.99 -26.82 8.73
C THR A 158 -5.27 -26.04 9.02
N ALA A 159 -5.37 -24.85 8.45
CA ALA A 159 -6.47 -23.92 8.64
C ALA A 159 -6.61 -23.00 7.41
N TYR A 160 -7.72 -22.26 7.35
CA TYR A 160 -7.83 -21.12 6.45
C TYR A 160 -6.92 -20.00 6.98
N VAL A 161 -6.00 -19.51 6.14
CA VAL A 161 -5.09 -18.39 6.49
C VAL A 161 -5.70 -17.10 5.97
N VAL A 162 -5.99 -16.17 6.87
CA VAL A 162 -6.64 -14.89 6.51
C VAL A 162 -5.64 -13.96 5.84
N SER A 163 -6.01 -13.43 4.68
CA SER A 163 -5.24 -12.41 3.97
C SER A 163 -5.33 -11.06 4.70
N PHE A 164 -4.16 -10.44 4.94
CA PHE A 164 -4.07 -9.07 5.44
C PHE A 164 -3.90 -8.09 4.27
N GLU A 165 -4.99 -7.43 3.88
CA GLU A 165 -5.03 -6.60 2.68
C GLU A 165 -6.07 -5.48 2.79
N TYR A 166 -5.72 -4.30 2.25
CA TYR A 166 -6.60 -3.14 2.20
C TYR A 166 -6.87 -2.75 0.75
N PHE A 167 -8.05 -3.15 0.25
CA PHE A 167 -8.53 -2.78 -1.08
C PHE A 167 -9.58 -1.68 -0.99
N VAL A 168 -9.38 -0.58 -1.71
CA VAL A 168 -10.34 0.52 -1.81
C VAL A 168 -10.81 0.64 -3.26
N ASN A 169 -12.03 0.16 -3.52
CA ASN A 169 -12.65 0.26 -4.86
C ASN A 169 -13.28 1.63 -5.14
N SER A 170 -13.26 2.54 -4.16
CA SER A 170 -13.78 3.90 -4.27
C SER A 170 -12.67 4.92 -4.50
N ASN A 171 -13.02 6.09 -5.02
CA ASN A 171 -12.10 7.22 -5.09
C ASN A 171 -11.58 7.56 -3.68
N THR A 172 -10.27 7.67 -3.54
CA THR A 172 -9.61 8.06 -2.28
C THR A 172 -9.07 9.47 -2.41
N TYR A 173 -9.55 10.39 -1.58
CA TYR A 173 -9.05 11.76 -1.50
C TYR A 173 -8.35 11.96 -0.16
N MET A 174 -7.05 12.23 -0.19
CA MET A 174 -6.23 12.48 1.01
C MET A 174 -5.85 13.95 1.08
N THR A 175 -6.29 14.67 2.11
CA THR A 175 -5.93 16.09 2.34
C THR A 175 -4.62 16.23 3.11
N GLY A 176 -4.26 15.21 3.91
CA GLY A 176 -2.99 15.13 4.61
C GLY A 176 -1.88 14.55 3.74
N THR A 177 -0.77 14.19 4.38
CA THR A 177 0.38 13.56 3.73
C THR A 177 0.24 12.04 3.70
N LEU A 178 0.71 11.40 2.63
CA LEU A 178 0.78 9.95 2.48
C LEU A 178 2.22 9.48 2.67
N GLY A 179 2.47 8.66 3.69
CA GLY A 179 3.73 7.97 3.92
C GLY A 179 3.62 6.49 3.53
N VAL A 180 4.55 5.99 2.72
CA VAL A 180 4.66 4.57 2.34
C VAL A 180 6.01 4.05 2.83
N GLY A 181 5.99 3.07 3.75
CA GLY A 181 7.22 2.55 4.39
C GLY A 181 7.88 3.52 5.39
N THR A 182 7.20 4.62 5.73
CA THR A 182 7.71 5.66 6.64
C THR A 182 6.59 6.25 7.49
N THR A 183 6.94 6.80 8.65
CA THR A 183 6.06 7.61 9.52
C THR A 183 6.44 9.09 9.53
N THR A 184 7.49 9.46 8.78
CA THR A 184 7.94 10.83 8.56
C THR A 184 7.82 11.18 7.09
N ASN A 185 7.43 12.42 6.83
CA ASN A 185 7.14 12.91 5.49
C ASN A 185 8.07 14.06 5.07
N ASP A 186 8.88 14.61 5.99
CA ASP A 186 9.93 15.61 5.73
C ASP A 186 9.51 16.80 4.83
N GLY A 187 8.25 17.23 4.97
CA GLY A 187 7.66 18.32 4.19
C GLY A 187 7.04 17.90 2.85
N TYR A 188 7.17 16.63 2.45
CA TYR A 188 6.58 16.08 1.23
C TYR A 188 5.15 15.57 1.46
N THR A 189 4.24 15.89 0.54
CA THR A 189 2.86 15.36 0.55
C THR A 189 2.82 13.84 0.32
N LEU A 190 3.76 13.30 -0.47
CA LEU A 190 3.95 11.87 -0.68
C LEU A 190 5.41 11.51 -0.35
N ALA A 191 5.63 10.71 0.68
CA ALA A 191 6.95 10.21 1.06
C ALA A 191 6.98 8.69 0.93
N VAL A 192 7.96 8.18 0.18
CA VAL A 192 8.15 6.74 -0.06
C VAL A 192 9.53 6.35 0.43
N ASN A 193 9.60 5.53 1.48
CA ASN A 193 10.82 4.90 1.93
C ASN A 193 10.92 3.50 1.31
N GLY A 194 11.50 3.45 0.12
CA GLY A 194 11.58 2.26 -0.72
C GLY A 194 11.50 2.62 -2.20
N SER A 195 11.24 1.61 -3.04
CA SER A 195 11.11 1.80 -4.48
C SER A 195 9.64 2.03 -4.88
N ALA A 196 9.41 2.92 -5.84
CA ALA A 196 8.12 3.12 -6.48
C ALA A 196 8.19 2.72 -7.96
N ILE A 197 7.14 2.11 -8.48
CA ILE A 197 6.97 1.81 -9.91
C ILE A 197 5.69 2.50 -10.41
N ALA A 198 5.78 3.11 -11.59
CA ALA A 198 4.65 3.76 -12.24
C ALA A 198 4.73 3.54 -13.75
N THR A 199 3.60 3.27 -14.39
CA THR A 199 3.51 3.20 -15.85
C THR A 199 3.71 4.57 -16.50
N LYS A 200 3.29 5.65 -15.82
CA LYS A 200 3.44 7.04 -16.29
C LYS A 200 3.49 8.00 -15.10
N MET A 201 4.35 9.01 -15.18
CA MET A 201 4.35 10.18 -14.29
C MET A 201 4.39 11.47 -15.11
N VAL A 202 3.73 12.51 -14.60
CA VAL A 202 3.78 13.86 -15.18
C VAL A 202 4.28 14.80 -14.09
N VAL A 203 5.52 15.24 -14.22
CA VAL A 203 6.11 16.24 -13.34
C VAL A 203 5.86 17.61 -13.97
N LYS A 204 5.01 18.41 -13.35
CA LYS A 204 4.72 19.77 -13.81
C LYS A 204 5.76 20.73 -13.26
N ASN A 205 6.88 20.89 -13.98
CA ASN A 205 7.83 21.96 -13.70
C ASN A 205 7.38 23.21 -14.48
N TYR A 206 6.85 24.22 -13.78
CA TYR A 206 6.27 25.40 -14.41
C TYR A 206 7.27 26.53 -14.68
N ALA A 207 8.46 26.50 -14.06
CA ALA A 207 9.27 27.72 -13.96
C ALA A 207 10.44 27.83 -14.96
N ASN A 208 10.95 26.74 -15.56
CA ASN A 208 12.26 26.80 -16.22
C ASN A 208 12.42 25.78 -17.38
N TRP A 209 11.41 25.59 -18.24
CA TRP A 209 11.64 24.76 -19.43
C TRP A 209 12.60 25.48 -20.40
N PRO A 210 13.65 24.83 -20.92
CA PRO A 210 14.76 25.52 -21.58
C PRO A 210 14.50 25.98 -23.03
N ASP A 211 13.33 26.53 -23.35
CA ASP A 211 12.99 27.01 -24.71
C ASP A 211 13.82 28.22 -25.19
N TYR A 212 14.73 28.71 -24.36
CA TYR A 212 15.55 29.90 -24.62
C TYR A 212 16.92 29.59 -25.26
N VAL A 213 17.36 28.32 -25.32
CA VAL A 213 18.72 27.99 -25.78
C VAL A 213 18.93 28.32 -27.25
N PHE A 214 17.87 28.24 -28.06
CA PHE A 214 17.92 28.57 -29.48
C PHE A 214 17.69 30.05 -29.79
N ALA A 215 17.57 30.90 -28.75
CA ALA A 215 17.45 32.34 -28.96
C ALA A 215 18.74 32.91 -29.59
N PRO A 216 18.65 33.92 -30.49
CA PRO A 216 19.82 34.48 -31.17
C PRO A 216 20.89 35.07 -30.24
N ASP A 217 20.48 35.50 -29.05
CA ASP A 217 21.31 36.12 -28.02
C ASP A 217 21.66 35.15 -26.88
N TYR A 218 21.40 33.85 -27.04
CA TYR A 218 21.77 32.85 -26.04
C TYR A 218 23.31 32.85 -25.84
N PRO A 219 23.80 33.09 -24.60
CA PRO A 219 25.23 33.14 -24.33
C PRO A 219 25.83 31.73 -24.26
N LEU A 220 25.99 31.08 -25.43
CA LEU A 220 26.61 29.78 -25.53
C LEU A 220 28.10 29.87 -25.18
N ASP A 221 28.51 29.21 -24.09
CA ASP A 221 29.92 29.11 -23.70
C ASP A 221 30.75 28.47 -24.82
N SER A 222 32.05 28.78 -24.91
CA SER A 222 32.92 28.04 -25.84
C SER A 222 33.26 26.65 -25.28
N LEU A 223 33.52 25.67 -26.16
CA LEU A 223 33.98 24.34 -25.73
C LEU A 223 35.28 24.38 -24.90
N ALA A 224 36.13 25.40 -25.10
CA ALA A 224 37.32 25.61 -24.26
C ALA A 224 36.94 25.98 -22.81
N VAL A 225 35.95 26.86 -22.63
CA VAL A 225 35.42 27.24 -21.32
C VAL A 225 34.76 26.04 -20.65
N VAL A 226 33.91 25.30 -21.37
CA VAL A 226 33.27 24.08 -20.85
C VAL A 226 34.32 23.02 -20.47
N SER A 227 35.36 22.82 -21.27
CA SER A 227 36.44 21.88 -20.97
C SER A 227 37.23 22.26 -19.72
N ALA A 228 37.51 23.55 -19.54
CA ALA A 228 38.16 24.06 -18.33
C ALA A 228 37.29 23.78 -17.09
N TYR A 229 35.98 24.07 -17.17
CA TYR A 229 35.04 23.82 -16.09
C TYR A 229 34.98 22.33 -15.71
N ILE A 230 34.87 21.43 -16.69
CA ILE A 230 34.85 19.98 -16.44
C ILE A 230 36.14 19.53 -15.74
N ARG A 231 37.30 20.07 -16.14
CA ARG A 231 38.60 19.73 -15.54
C ARG A 231 38.70 20.17 -14.09
N GLU A 232 38.10 21.31 -13.76
CA GLU A 232 38.11 21.88 -12.41
C GLU A 232 37.07 21.23 -11.49
N HIS A 233 35.84 20.99 -11.99
CA HIS A 233 34.71 20.58 -11.16
C HIS A 233 34.30 19.10 -11.32
N GLY A 234 34.73 18.43 -12.39
CA GLY A 234 34.43 17.02 -12.66
C GLY A 234 32.99 16.75 -13.13
N HIS A 235 32.22 17.79 -13.49
CA HIS A 235 30.87 17.69 -14.05
C HIS A 235 30.58 18.86 -14.99
N LEU A 236 29.45 18.79 -15.71
CA LEU A 236 29.02 19.86 -16.62
C LEU A 236 28.52 21.10 -15.86
N PRO A 237 28.68 22.31 -16.42
CA PRO A 237 28.10 23.54 -15.87
C PRO A 237 26.59 23.40 -15.66
N GLY A 238 26.10 23.79 -14.48
CA GLY A 238 24.67 23.73 -14.14
C GLY A 238 24.09 22.32 -13.91
N VAL A 239 24.89 21.26 -14.00
CA VAL A 239 24.55 19.91 -13.52
C VAL A 239 25.06 19.77 -12.08
N PRO A 240 24.22 19.35 -11.12
CA PRO A 240 24.66 19.19 -9.73
C PRO A 240 25.71 18.09 -9.60
N ALA A 241 26.64 18.28 -8.66
CA ALA A 241 27.68 17.29 -8.39
C ALA A 241 27.10 16.01 -7.77
N ALA A 242 27.74 14.86 -8.01
CA ALA A 242 27.30 13.58 -7.45
C ALA A 242 27.26 13.57 -5.91
N SER A 243 28.14 14.32 -5.24
CA SER A 243 28.12 14.49 -3.78
C SER A 243 26.87 15.25 -3.29
N GLU A 244 26.41 16.24 -4.04
CA GLU A 244 25.19 16.98 -3.73
C GLU A 244 23.95 16.10 -3.92
N ILE A 245 23.87 15.36 -5.03
CA ILE A 245 22.77 14.43 -5.29
C ILE A 245 22.67 13.36 -4.20
N ARG A 246 23.82 12.83 -3.74
CA ARG A 246 23.85 11.82 -2.66
C ARG A 246 23.33 12.35 -1.33
N THR A 247 23.46 13.65 -1.06
CA THR A 247 23.12 14.24 0.25
C THR A 247 21.74 14.87 0.25
N LYS A 248 21.33 15.52 -0.84
CA LYS A 248 20.06 16.27 -0.93
C LYS A 248 18.98 15.56 -1.75
N GLY A 249 19.33 14.48 -2.45
CA GLY A 249 18.47 13.86 -3.44
C GLY A 249 18.49 14.59 -4.80
N LEU A 250 17.69 14.10 -5.74
CA LEU A 250 17.57 14.64 -7.09
C LEU A 250 16.11 15.04 -7.35
N ASP A 251 15.91 16.30 -7.72
CA ASP A 251 14.63 16.74 -8.27
C ASP A 251 14.55 16.34 -9.74
N LEU A 252 13.70 15.36 -10.04
CA LEU A 252 13.52 14.84 -11.40
C LEU A 252 13.07 15.91 -12.40
N GLY A 253 12.18 16.82 -12.00
CA GLY A 253 11.65 17.85 -12.89
C GLY A 253 12.69 18.92 -13.23
N ASN A 254 13.53 19.29 -12.27
CA ASN A 254 14.63 20.22 -12.52
C ASN A 254 15.78 19.56 -13.28
N MET A 255 16.11 18.31 -12.98
CA MET A 255 17.18 17.60 -13.67
C MET A 255 16.83 17.35 -15.14
N GLU A 256 15.57 17.02 -15.45
CA GLU A 256 15.11 16.86 -16.84
C GLU A 256 15.24 18.16 -17.63
N SER A 257 14.87 19.31 -17.03
CA SER A 257 15.08 20.63 -17.65
C SER A 257 16.58 20.91 -17.90
N VAL A 258 17.44 20.63 -16.93
CA VAL A 258 18.89 20.79 -17.08
C VAL A 258 19.43 19.90 -18.20
N LEU A 259 18.98 18.64 -18.26
CA LEU A 259 19.37 17.69 -19.30
C LEU A 259 18.95 18.19 -20.68
N MET A 260 17.71 18.64 -20.83
CA MET A 260 17.19 19.19 -22.08
C MET A 260 18.02 20.40 -22.55
N ARG A 261 18.32 21.35 -21.65
CA ARG A 261 19.20 22.49 -21.97
C ARG A 261 20.56 22.04 -22.50
N LYS A 262 21.16 21.02 -21.88
CA LYS A 262 22.46 20.50 -22.32
C LYS A 262 22.40 19.77 -23.66
N VAL A 263 21.29 19.11 -23.96
CA VAL A 263 21.04 18.55 -25.29
C VAL A 263 20.94 19.64 -26.35
N GLU A 264 20.27 20.75 -26.05
CA GLU A 264 20.14 21.89 -26.99
C GLU A 264 21.48 22.63 -27.19
N GLU A 265 22.24 22.88 -26.13
CA GLU A 265 23.61 23.43 -26.23
C GLU A 265 24.52 22.52 -27.06
N LEU A 266 24.47 21.21 -26.82
CA LEU A 266 25.20 20.22 -27.62
C LEU A 266 24.81 20.27 -29.10
N THR A 267 23.52 20.48 -29.38
CA THR A 267 23.01 20.63 -30.75
C THR A 267 23.58 21.88 -31.42
N LEU A 268 23.69 23.02 -30.71
CA LEU A 268 24.32 24.23 -31.23
C LEU A 268 25.80 24.02 -31.56
N TYR A 269 26.57 23.37 -30.67
CA TYR A 269 27.97 23.04 -30.97
C TYR A 269 28.11 22.13 -32.19
N GLN A 270 27.20 21.17 -32.35
CA GLN A 270 27.22 20.27 -33.51
C GLN A 270 26.94 21.02 -34.81
N VAL A 271 25.99 21.96 -34.81
CA VAL A 271 25.70 22.84 -35.96
C VAL A 271 26.92 23.71 -36.30
N GLU A 272 27.62 24.25 -35.30
CA GLU A 272 28.84 25.04 -35.52
C GLU A 272 29.98 24.17 -36.08
N ALA A 273 30.15 22.95 -35.57
CA ALA A 273 31.14 22.00 -36.06
C ALA A 273 30.89 21.61 -37.52
N ASP A 274 29.64 21.31 -37.88
CA ASP A 274 29.24 20.97 -39.25
C ASP A 274 29.57 22.10 -40.25
N LYS A 275 29.26 23.35 -39.88
CA LYS A 275 29.65 24.53 -40.68
C LYS A 275 31.17 24.62 -40.88
N LYS A 276 31.96 24.35 -39.84
CA LYS A 276 33.44 24.35 -39.93
C LYS A 276 33.94 23.24 -40.85
N ILE A 277 33.38 22.04 -40.76
CA ILE A 277 33.74 20.89 -41.60
C ILE A 277 33.45 21.20 -43.07
N ALA A 278 32.23 21.66 -43.39
CA ALA A 278 31.87 22.05 -44.76
C ALA A 278 32.80 23.14 -45.32
N GLY A 279 33.17 24.11 -44.48
CA GLY A 279 34.14 25.15 -44.86
C GLY A 279 35.55 24.60 -45.12
N LEU A 280 36.00 23.62 -44.36
CA LEU A 280 37.29 22.94 -44.57
C LEU A 280 37.27 22.09 -45.83
N GLU A 281 36.20 21.34 -46.09
CA GLU A 281 36.03 20.52 -47.29
C GLU A 281 36.01 21.38 -48.56
N ALA A 282 35.29 22.51 -48.55
CA ALA A 282 35.27 23.44 -49.66
C ALA A 282 36.67 24.00 -49.97
N ARG A 283 37.46 24.31 -48.93
CA ARG A 283 38.84 24.77 -49.08
C ARG A 283 39.77 23.68 -49.60
N LEU A 284 39.61 22.44 -49.12
CA LEU A 284 40.37 21.29 -49.61
C LEU A 284 40.11 21.06 -51.10
N LYS A 285 38.84 21.05 -51.51
CA LYS A 285 38.45 20.91 -52.91
C LYS A 285 39.07 22.00 -53.79
N ALA A 286 39.00 23.26 -53.35
CA ALA A 286 39.59 24.38 -54.10
C ALA A 286 41.13 24.25 -54.25
N LEU A 287 41.82 23.74 -53.23
CA LEU A 287 43.27 23.49 -53.27
C LEU A 287 43.62 22.32 -54.21
N GLU A 288 42.83 21.25 -54.21
CA GLU A 288 42.97 20.11 -55.12
C GLU A 288 42.77 20.52 -56.58
N ASP A 289 41.70 21.28 -56.86
CA ASP A 289 41.41 21.80 -58.20
C ASP A 289 42.56 22.72 -58.71
N THR A 290 43.09 23.59 -57.84
CA THR A 290 44.23 24.48 -58.18
C THR A 290 45.53 23.70 -58.44
N ARG A 291 45.72 22.56 -57.79
CA ARG A 291 46.89 21.71 -57.96
C ARG A 291 46.80 20.85 -59.23
N LEU A 292 45.60 20.48 -59.66
CA LEU A 292 45.35 19.73 -60.89
C LEU A 292 45.39 20.61 -62.15
N SER A 293 45.26 21.93 -62.01
CA SER A 293 45.33 22.89 -63.12
C SER A 293 46.74 23.43 -63.41
N LYS A 294 47.78 22.92 -62.74
CA LYS A 294 49.20 23.28 -62.93
C LYS A 294 49.98 22.09 -63.46
#